data_AF-A0A0Q5HMY0-F1
#
_entry.id   AF-A0A0Q5HMY0-F1
#
_cell.length_a   1.000
_cell.length_b   1.000
_cell.length_c   1.000
_cell.angle_alpha   90.00
_cell.angle_beta   90.00
_cell.angle_gamma   90.00
#
_symmetry.space_group_name_H-M   'P 1'
#
loop_
_entity.id
_entity.type
_entity.pdbx_description
1 polymer ?
#
loop_
_entity_poly.entity_id
_entity_poly.type
_entity_poly.pdbx_seq_one_letter_code
_entity_poly.pdbx_strand_id
1 'polypeptide(L)'
;MTQRNESSGAAAAPAIRTWRERIGAGPDFPLHAPNDVERAMEAEIADLRAHAARHHLLPLNEDTQFILGRPNFACAGIANRLRQLGHDIQRRAESEQAAVIHFLLNLYQQHGAAWRERASDYLSRSADGKGNDVTTVTEERSKLLSEGDAVNVEPDQKSLLGEAA
;
A
#
# COMPACT_ATOMS: atom_id res chain seq x y z
N MET A 1 -46.63 5.03 46.11
CA MET A 1 -46.14 3.65 46.32
C MET A 1 -47.02 2.74 45.47
N THR A 2 -46.59 2.03 44.43
CA THR A 2 -45.25 1.65 43.96
C THR A 2 -45.40 1.26 42.49
N GLN A 3 -44.56 1.81 41.60
CA GLN A 3 -44.41 1.33 40.22
C GLN A 3 -43.87 -0.10 40.24
N ARG A 4 -44.53 -1.04 39.53
CA ARG A 4 -43.90 -2.31 39.15
C ARG A 4 -43.31 -2.17 37.76
N ASN A 5 -41.99 -2.06 37.76
CA ASN A 5 -41.11 -2.07 36.61
C ASN A 5 -40.97 -3.51 36.12
N GLU A 6 -41.62 -3.88 35.00
CA GLU A 6 -41.38 -5.17 34.35
C GLU A 6 -40.03 -5.09 33.64
N SER A 7 -39.04 -5.64 34.33
CA SER A 7 -37.67 -5.71 33.86
C SER A 7 -37.59 -6.70 32.70
N SER A 8 -37.09 -6.17 31.58
CA SER A 8 -36.67 -6.88 30.38
C SER A 8 -36.00 -8.22 30.72
N GLY A 9 -36.66 -9.32 30.38
CA GLY A 9 -36.05 -10.64 30.34
C GLY A 9 -35.07 -10.67 29.18
N ALA A 10 -33.81 -10.33 29.42
CA ALA A 10 -32.73 -10.64 28.51
C ALA A 10 -32.69 -12.17 28.37
N ALA A 11 -33.24 -12.68 27.26
CA ALA A 11 -33.08 -14.07 26.89
C ALA A 11 -31.57 -14.34 26.79
N ALA A 12 -31.05 -15.13 27.74
CA ALA A 12 -29.66 -15.59 27.70
C ALA A 12 -29.43 -16.23 26.33
N ALA A 13 -28.49 -15.67 25.56
CA ALA A 13 -28.10 -16.24 24.28
C ALA A 13 -27.78 -17.73 24.50
N PRO A 14 -28.31 -18.65 23.68
CA PRO A 14 -28.07 -20.06 23.87
C PRO A 14 -26.56 -20.29 23.86
N ALA A 15 -26.05 -20.93 24.92
CA ALA A 15 -24.64 -21.27 25.03
C ALA A 15 -24.23 -22.02 23.76
N ILE A 16 -23.32 -21.42 22.98
CA ILE A 16 -22.80 -22.05 21.76
C ILE A 16 -22.00 -23.26 22.22
N ARG A 17 -22.63 -24.44 22.12
CA ARG A 17 -21.96 -25.71 22.38
C ARG A 17 -20.78 -25.81 21.43
N THR A 18 -19.63 -26.13 21.99
CA THR A 18 -18.45 -26.45 21.19
C THR A 18 -18.77 -27.66 20.30
N TRP A 19 -18.10 -27.76 19.16
CA TRP A 19 -18.29 -28.90 18.26
C TRP A 19 -18.10 -30.25 18.99
N ARG A 20 -17.21 -30.30 19.98
CA ARG A 20 -16.96 -31.48 20.85
C ARG A 20 -18.21 -31.93 21.62
N GLU A 21 -18.89 -30.99 22.28
CA GLU A 21 -20.11 -31.28 23.05
C GLU A 21 -21.27 -31.69 22.15
N ARG A 22 -21.29 -31.20 20.91
CA ARG A 22 -22.34 -31.54 19.92
C ARG A 22 -22.23 -32.98 19.42
N ILE A 23 -21.02 -33.54 19.35
CA ILE A 23 -20.80 -34.92 18.88
C ILE A 23 -20.65 -35.94 20.02
N GLY A 24 -20.73 -35.50 21.28
CA GLY A 24 -20.60 -36.40 22.45
C GLY A 24 -19.19 -36.99 22.60
N ALA A 25 -18.16 -36.32 22.08
CA ALA A 25 -16.79 -36.78 22.18
C ALA A 25 -16.28 -36.68 23.63
N GLY A 26 -16.00 -37.83 24.24
CA GLY A 26 -15.43 -37.94 25.58
C GLY A 26 -13.98 -37.43 25.66
N PRO A 27 -13.41 -37.34 26.88
CA PRO A 27 -12.04 -36.88 27.09
C PRO A 27 -10.97 -37.78 26.42
N ASP A 28 -11.30 -39.06 26.21
CA ASP A 28 -10.44 -40.04 25.51
C ASP A 28 -10.70 -40.10 23.99
N PHE A 29 -11.51 -39.19 23.45
CA PHE A 29 -11.75 -39.12 22.01
C PHE A 29 -10.44 -38.75 21.31
N PRO A 30 -9.93 -39.58 20.39
CA PRO A 30 -8.64 -39.33 19.76
C PRO A 30 -8.73 -38.03 18.94
N LEU A 31 -8.12 -36.97 19.47
CA LEU A 31 -7.94 -35.68 18.78
C LEU A 31 -6.90 -35.75 17.65
N HIS A 32 -6.42 -36.94 17.30
CA HIS A 32 -5.70 -37.13 16.06
C HIS A 32 -6.70 -37.33 14.93
N ALA A 33 -7.39 -36.23 14.56
CA ALA A 33 -7.64 -36.05 13.14
C ALA A 33 -6.26 -36.16 12.47
N PRO A 34 -6.06 -37.05 11.48
CA PRO A 34 -4.77 -37.17 10.83
C PRO A 34 -4.42 -35.78 10.31
N ASN A 35 -3.28 -35.22 10.74
CA ASN A 35 -2.83 -33.88 10.35
C ASN A 35 -2.87 -33.67 8.81
N ASP A 36 -2.90 -34.76 8.05
CA ASP A 36 -3.03 -34.77 6.59
C ASP A 36 -4.44 -34.40 6.09
N VAL A 37 -5.51 -34.73 6.82
CA VAL A 37 -6.90 -34.39 6.43
C VAL A 37 -7.19 -32.92 6.67
N GLU A 38 -6.81 -32.39 7.84
CA GLU A 38 -6.96 -30.97 8.14
C GLU A 38 -6.10 -30.13 7.17
N ARG A 39 -4.85 -30.54 6.93
CA ARG A 39 -3.97 -29.89 5.95
C ARG A 39 -4.51 -29.97 4.52
N ALA A 40 -5.09 -31.10 4.12
CA ALA A 40 -5.70 -31.25 2.80
C ALA A 40 -6.93 -30.34 2.65
N MET A 41 -7.77 -30.25 3.67
CA MET A 41 -8.94 -29.38 3.68
C MET A 41 -8.54 -27.89 3.67
N GLU A 42 -7.52 -27.50 4.44
CA GLU A 42 -6.98 -26.14 4.41
C GLU A 42 -6.40 -25.78 3.04
N ALA A 43 -5.68 -26.72 2.41
CA ALA A 43 -5.16 -26.55 1.06
C ALA A 43 -6.28 -26.40 0.01
N GLU A 44 -7.35 -27.19 0.13
CA GLU A 44 -8.53 -27.10 -0.75
C GLU A 44 -9.26 -25.77 -0.55
N ILE A 45 -9.50 -25.34 0.69
CA ILE A 45 -10.10 -24.04 0.99
C ILE A 45 -9.23 -22.90 0.44
N ALA A 46 -7.90 -23.00 0.55
CA ALA A 46 -6.98 -22.02 0.01
C ALA A 46 -7.06 -21.94 -1.53
N ASP A 47 -7.12 -23.08 -2.22
CA ASP A 47 -7.27 -23.10 -3.68
C ASP A 47 -8.64 -22.59 -4.12
N LEU A 48 -9.72 -22.94 -3.42
CA LEU A 48 -11.06 -22.40 -3.67
C LEU A 48 -11.11 -20.88 -3.49
N ARG A 49 -10.46 -20.34 -2.45
CA ARG A 49 -10.33 -18.89 -2.25
C ARG A 49 -9.50 -18.24 -3.35
N ALA A 50 -8.39 -18.87 -3.75
CA ALA A 50 -7.58 -18.39 -4.86
C ALA A 50 -8.33 -18.45 -6.20
N HIS A 51 -9.16 -19.46 -6.41
CA HIS A 51 -10.04 -19.60 -7.57
C HIS A 51 -11.12 -18.51 -7.58
N ALA A 52 -11.82 -18.30 -6.46
CA ALA A 52 -12.79 -17.23 -6.31
C ALA A 52 -12.16 -15.84 -6.52
N ALA A 53 -10.95 -15.63 -6.03
CA ALA A 53 -10.19 -14.41 -6.27
C ALA A 53 -9.80 -14.23 -7.75
N ARG A 54 -9.51 -15.32 -8.49
CA ARG A 54 -9.18 -15.26 -9.93
C ARG A 54 -10.38 -14.98 -10.84
N HIS A 55 -11.59 -15.32 -10.41
CA HIS A 55 -12.79 -15.29 -11.25
C HIS A 55 -13.81 -14.19 -10.90
N HIS A 56 -13.44 -13.21 -10.09
CA HIS A 56 -14.30 -12.05 -9.86
C HIS A 56 -14.06 -10.98 -10.93
N LEU A 57 -15.12 -10.64 -11.67
CA LEU A 57 -15.09 -9.46 -12.53
C LEU A 57 -15.00 -8.21 -11.65
N LEU A 58 -14.30 -7.18 -12.15
CA LEU A 58 -14.33 -5.89 -11.49
C LEU A 58 -15.79 -5.36 -11.46
N PRO A 59 -16.22 -4.77 -10.34
CA PRO A 59 -17.57 -4.22 -10.25
C PRO A 59 -17.71 -3.08 -11.28
N LEU A 60 -18.73 -3.15 -12.15
CA LEU A 60 -19.03 -2.12 -13.16
C LEU A 60 -19.72 -0.89 -12.54
N ASN A 61 -19.04 -0.22 -11.61
CA ASN A 61 -19.44 1.03 -10.98
C ASN A 61 -18.97 2.27 -11.76
N GLU A 62 -19.26 3.46 -11.26
CA GLU A 62 -18.91 4.73 -11.90
C GLU A 62 -17.42 4.86 -12.21
N ASP A 63 -16.55 4.40 -11.33
CA ASP A 63 -15.09 4.52 -11.51
C ASP A 63 -14.57 3.56 -12.58
N THR A 64 -14.99 2.30 -12.57
CA THR A 64 -14.56 1.35 -13.61
C THR A 64 -15.17 1.70 -14.96
N GLN A 65 -16.42 2.19 -15.01
CA GLN A 65 -17.02 2.74 -16.23
C GLN A 65 -16.25 3.96 -16.72
N PHE A 66 -15.84 4.86 -15.82
CA PHE A 66 -15.02 6.02 -16.17
C PHE A 66 -13.66 5.61 -16.74
N ILE A 67 -12.99 4.62 -16.15
CA ILE A 67 -11.69 4.13 -16.61
C ILE A 67 -11.83 3.43 -17.98
N LEU A 68 -12.74 2.46 -18.07
CA LEU A 68 -12.94 1.63 -19.27
C LEU A 68 -13.55 2.43 -20.43
N GLY A 69 -14.33 3.47 -20.15
CA GLY A 69 -14.96 4.33 -21.13
C GLY A 69 -14.07 5.44 -21.69
N ARG A 70 -12.79 5.53 -21.29
CA ARG A 70 -11.88 6.57 -21.77
C ARG A 70 -11.65 6.45 -23.29
N PRO A 71 -11.97 7.48 -24.09
CA PRO A 71 -11.72 7.44 -25.53
C PRO A 71 -10.21 7.59 -25.83
N ASN A 72 -9.76 7.02 -26.96
CA ASN A 72 -8.36 7.04 -27.40
C ASN A 72 -7.71 8.43 -27.35
N PHE A 73 -8.41 9.44 -27.87
CA PHE A 73 -7.88 10.81 -27.96
C PHE A 73 -7.61 11.47 -26.60
N ALA A 74 -8.22 10.97 -25.52
CA ALA A 74 -8.00 11.46 -24.15
C ALA A 74 -6.82 10.76 -23.44
N CYS A 75 -6.19 9.77 -24.07
CA CYS A 75 -5.14 8.95 -23.46
C CYS A 75 -3.72 9.43 -23.77
N ALA A 76 -3.52 10.18 -24.87
CA ALA A 76 -2.20 10.57 -25.35
C ALA A 76 -1.36 11.32 -24.30
N GLY A 77 -1.97 12.24 -23.55
CA GLY A 77 -1.27 13.01 -22.51
C GLY A 77 -0.74 12.13 -21.36
N ILE A 78 -1.58 11.21 -20.87
CA ILE A 78 -1.19 10.28 -19.81
C ILE A 78 -0.16 9.28 -20.33
N ALA A 79 -0.34 8.74 -21.54
CA ALA A 79 0.62 7.82 -22.14
C ALA A 79 2.02 8.46 -22.33
N ASN A 80 2.07 9.71 -22.78
CA ASN A 80 3.32 10.47 -22.85
C ASN A 80 3.97 10.65 -21.47
N ARG A 81 3.16 10.91 -20.44
CA ARG A 81 3.67 11.03 -19.09
C ARG A 81 4.23 9.71 -18.56
N LEU A 82 3.55 8.60 -18.80
CA LEU A 82 4.03 7.27 -18.44
C LEU A 82 5.36 6.95 -19.15
N ARG A 83 5.52 7.33 -20.43
CA ARG A 83 6.83 7.20 -21.12
C ARG A 83 7.94 7.99 -20.44
N GLN A 84 7.67 9.22 -20.00
CA GLN A 84 8.66 10.02 -19.25
C GLN A 84 9.05 9.36 -17.93
N LEU A 85 8.12 8.64 -17.30
CA LEU A 85 8.36 7.85 -16.09
C LEU A 85 9.02 6.48 -16.38
N GLY A 86 9.43 6.22 -17.62
CA GLY A 86 10.20 5.03 -18.02
C GLY A 86 9.39 3.87 -18.59
N HIS A 87 8.09 4.03 -18.82
CA HIS A 87 7.27 2.96 -19.43
C HIS A 87 7.46 2.88 -20.95
N ASP A 88 7.64 1.67 -21.47
CA ASP A 88 7.68 1.44 -22.92
C ASP A 88 6.24 1.32 -23.47
N ILE A 89 5.80 2.33 -24.22
CA ILE A 89 4.46 2.41 -24.80
C ILE A 89 4.58 2.85 -26.26
N GLN A 90 4.10 2.05 -27.19
CA GLN A 90 4.11 2.39 -28.62
C GLN A 90 3.32 3.68 -28.91
N ARG A 91 3.79 4.50 -29.85
CA ARG A 91 3.11 5.74 -30.29
C ARG A 91 1.99 5.43 -31.29
N ARG A 92 1.00 4.68 -30.82
CA ARG A 92 -0.22 4.31 -31.57
C ARG A 92 -1.41 4.47 -30.63
N ALA A 93 -2.50 5.05 -31.12
CA ALA A 93 -3.65 5.43 -30.30
C ALA A 93 -4.23 4.27 -29.46
N GLU A 94 -4.33 3.08 -30.04
CA GLU A 94 -4.83 1.88 -29.36
C GLU A 94 -3.84 1.40 -28.28
N SER A 95 -2.54 1.47 -28.56
CA SER A 95 -1.50 1.09 -27.59
C SER A 95 -1.48 2.07 -26.41
N GLU A 96 -1.69 3.36 -26.66
CA GLU A 96 -1.79 4.39 -25.63
C GLU A 96 -3.04 4.22 -24.77
N GLN A 97 -4.20 3.97 -25.37
CA GLN A 97 -5.43 3.70 -24.63
C GLN A 97 -5.28 2.46 -23.75
N ALA A 98 -4.77 1.36 -24.31
CA ALA A 98 -4.56 0.12 -23.57
C ALA A 98 -3.64 0.33 -22.36
N ALA A 99 -2.51 1.03 -22.54
CA ALA A 99 -1.58 1.33 -21.46
C ALA A 99 -2.22 2.18 -20.35
N VAL A 100 -2.98 3.22 -20.72
CA VAL A 100 -3.65 4.10 -19.75
C VAL A 100 -4.76 3.36 -19.00
N ILE A 101 -5.61 2.60 -19.69
CA ILE A 101 -6.67 1.80 -19.05
C ILE A 101 -6.04 0.77 -18.11
N HIS A 102 -5.02 0.05 -18.57
CA HIS A 102 -4.30 -0.92 -17.74
C HIS A 102 -3.70 -0.28 -16.49
N PHE A 103 -3.01 0.86 -16.63
CA PHE A 103 -2.44 1.61 -15.51
C PHE A 103 -3.51 2.01 -14.49
N LEU A 104 -4.61 2.61 -14.93
CA LEU A 104 -5.67 3.07 -14.04
C LEU A 104 -6.42 1.91 -13.36
N LEU A 105 -6.68 0.82 -14.07
CA LEU A 105 -7.31 -0.38 -13.51
C LEU A 105 -6.44 -1.03 -12.42
N ASN A 106 -5.12 -1.06 -12.60
CA ASN A 106 -4.22 -1.57 -11.57
C ASN A 106 -4.29 -0.71 -10.30
N LEU A 107 -4.29 0.62 -10.45
CA LEU A 107 -4.44 1.54 -9.31
C LEU A 107 -5.81 1.38 -8.63
N TYR A 108 -6.87 1.21 -9.42
CA TYR A 108 -8.21 0.93 -8.89
C TYR A 108 -8.24 -0.37 -8.07
N GLN A 109 -7.66 -1.45 -8.60
CA GLN A 109 -7.59 -2.73 -7.88
C GLN A 109 -6.77 -2.64 -6.59
N GLN A 110 -5.67 -1.90 -6.60
CA GLN A 110 -4.76 -1.80 -5.46
C GLN A 110 -5.27 -0.84 -4.37
N HIS A 111 -5.99 0.21 -4.74
CA HIS A 111 -6.29 1.32 -3.84
C HIS A 111 -7.78 1.65 -3.70
N GLY A 112 -8.67 0.96 -4.43
CA GLY A 112 -10.11 1.19 -4.38
C GLY A 112 -10.43 2.66 -4.62
N ALA A 113 -11.24 3.27 -3.75
CA ALA A 113 -11.66 4.68 -3.86
C ALA A 113 -10.50 5.70 -3.95
N ALA A 114 -9.31 5.39 -3.44
CA ALA A 114 -8.16 6.29 -3.46
C ALA A 114 -7.38 6.28 -4.80
N TRP A 115 -7.82 5.50 -5.80
CA TRP A 115 -7.06 5.33 -7.05
C TRP A 115 -6.78 6.62 -7.80
N ARG A 116 -7.68 7.62 -7.74
CA ARG A 116 -7.51 8.92 -8.42
C ARG A 116 -6.36 9.72 -7.83
N GLU A 117 -6.30 9.78 -6.50
CA GLU A 117 -5.21 10.41 -5.77
C GLU A 117 -3.89 9.71 -6.10
N ARG A 118 -3.86 8.37 -6.03
CA ARG A 118 -2.67 7.58 -6.36
C ARG A 118 -2.22 7.72 -7.81
N ALA A 119 -3.16 7.87 -8.75
CA ALA A 119 -2.84 8.14 -10.14
C ALA A 119 -2.23 9.53 -10.30
N SER A 120 -2.80 10.55 -9.65
CA SER A 120 -2.28 11.91 -9.64
C SER A 120 -0.87 11.96 -9.07
N ASP A 121 -0.65 11.34 -7.91
CA ASP A 121 0.66 11.24 -7.25
C ASP A 121 1.68 10.53 -8.12
N TYR A 122 1.30 9.42 -8.75
CA TYR A 122 2.20 8.69 -9.63
C TYR A 122 2.60 9.54 -10.83
N LEU A 123 1.65 10.23 -11.45
CA LEU A 123 1.88 11.07 -12.63
C LEU A 123 2.61 12.38 -12.29
N SER A 124 2.59 12.85 -11.04
CA SER A 124 3.31 14.06 -10.62
C SER A 124 4.79 13.82 -10.29
N ARG A 125 5.21 12.57 -10.09
CA ARG A 125 6.62 12.20 -9.80
C ARG A 125 7.61 12.75 -10.82
N SER A 126 8.76 13.25 -10.38
CA SER A 126 9.83 13.62 -11.31
C SER A 126 10.25 12.41 -12.15
N ALA A 127 10.53 12.65 -13.44
CA ALA A 127 11.00 11.62 -14.37
C ALA A 127 12.45 11.18 -14.09
N ASP A 128 13.11 11.80 -13.09
CA ASP A 128 14.47 11.53 -12.71
C ASP A 128 14.56 10.15 -12.04
N GLY A 129 14.84 9.14 -12.86
CA GLY A 129 15.21 7.78 -12.45
C GLY A 129 16.55 7.74 -11.73
N LYS A 130 16.68 8.47 -10.62
CA LYS A 130 17.61 8.18 -9.53
C LYS A 130 16.78 8.10 -8.26
N GLY A 131 16.52 6.87 -7.81
CA GLY A 131 16.10 6.65 -6.44
C GLY A 131 17.17 7.21 -5.52
N ASN A 132 16.95 8.43 -5.05
CA ASN A 132 17.79 9.04 -4.04
C ASN A 132 17.03 8.88 -2.73
N ASP A 133 17.50 7.91 -1.95
CA ASP A 133 17.37 7.85 -0.51
C ASP A 133 17.94 9.16 0.09
N VAL A 134 17.17 10.25 -0.03
CA VAL A 134 17.43 11.56 0.57
C VAL A 134 16.30 11.80 1.55
N THR A 135 16.31 11.00 2.62
CA THR A 135 15.65 11.40 3.87
C THR A 135 16.60 11.22 5.06
N THR A 136 17.79 10.64 4.87
CA THR A 136 18.79 10.46 5.94
C THR A 136 19.94 11.48 5.89
N VAL A 137 20.29 12.03 4.71
CA VAL A 137 21.53 12.85 4.58
C VAL A 137 21.33 14.32 4.96
N THR A 138 20.11 14.86 4.89
CA THR A 138 19.85 16.27 5.26
C THR A 138 19.84 16.52 6.76
N GLU A 139 19.58 15.51 7.58
CA GLU A 139 19.50 15.65 9.04
C GLU A 139 20.89 15.56 9.70
N GLU A 140 21.81 14.73 9.17
CA GLU A 140 23.20 14.68 9.66
C GLU A 140 24.00 15.95 9.33
N ARG A 141 23.72 16.60 8.19
CA ARG A 141 24.45 17.82 7.80
C ARG A 141 24.07 19.04 8.64
N SER A 142 22.86 19.07 9.20
CA SER A 142 22.44 20.11 10.15
C SER A 142 23.06 19.90 11.54
N LYS A 143 23.27 18.65 11.95
CA LYS A 143 23.88 18.33 13.25
C LYS A 143 25.37 18.65 13.30
N LEU A 144 26.11 18.40 12.21
CA LEU A 144 27.55 18.68 12.11
C LEU A 144 27.92 20.18 12.08
N LEU A 145 26.99 21.07 11.74
CA LEU A 145 27.21 22.53 11.74
C LEU A 145 26.83 23.19 13.08
N SER A 146 26.22 22.43 14.00
CA SER A 146 25.80 22.91 15.32
C SER A 146 26.79 22.57 16.44
N GLU A 147 27.70 21.61 16.24
CA GLU A 147 28.62 21.10 17.28
C GLU A 147 30.10 21.43 16.98
N GLY A 148 30.36 22.60 16.39
CA GLY A 148 31.72 23.12 16.21
C GLY A 148 32.16 23.97 17.39
N ASP A 149 32.69 23.32 18.43
CA ASP A 149 33.32 23.97 19.58
C ASP A 149 34.48 24.90 19.18
N ALA A 150 34.52 26.03 19.88
CA ALA A 150 35.46 27.12 19.71
C ALA A 150 36.92 26.70 19.81
N VAL A 151 37.71 26.94 18.76
CA VAL A 151 39.17 27.02 18.87
C VAL A 151 39.56 28.47 19.10
N ASN A 152 39.93 28.74 20.35
CA ASN A 152 40.57 29.96 20.82
C ASN A 152 41.94 30.10 20.12
N VAL A 153 42.17 31.20 19.39
CA VAL A 153 43.48 31.53 18.81
C VAL A 153 44.00 32.75 19.54
N GLU A 154 45.01 32.56 20.39
CA GLU A 154 45.74 33.65 21.04
C GLU A 154 46.46 34.54 20.01
N PRO A 155 46.63 35.85 20.30
CA PRO A 155 47.38 36.76 19.47
C PRO A 155 48.83 36.87 19.93
N ASP A 156 49.72 36.97 18.94
CA ASP A 156 51.05 37.61 18.95
C ASP A 156 52.17 36.66 18.56
N GLN A 157 52.72 36.85 17.35
CA GLN A 157 54.15 37.06 17.15
C GLN A 157 54.40 37.85 15.85
N LYS A 158 54.78 39.09 16.06
CA LYS A 158 55.52 40.05 15.23
C LYS A 158 56.34 39.52 14.03
N SER A 159 56.31 40.37 13.00
CA SER A 159 57.43 40.76 12.12
C SER A 159 57.80 39.82 10.97
N LEU A 160 57.58 40.30 9.74
CA LEU A 160 58.65 40.60 8.76
C LEU A 160 58.00 41.00 7.42
N LEU A 161 57.68 42.28 7.28
CA LEU A 161 57.63 42.96 5.98
C LEU A 161 58.49 44.21 6.09
N GLY A 162 59.65 44.18 5.45
CA GLY A 162 60.58 45.29 5.32
C GLY A 162 61.36 45.15 4.02
N GLU A 163 61.04 46.03 3.07
CA GLU A 163 61.90 46.66 2.05
C GLU A 163 62.47 45.75 0.95
N ALA A 164 62.09 45.90 -0.33
CA ALA A 164 62.45 46.99 -1.26
C ALA A 164 63.95 47.06 -1.58
N ALA A 165 64.38 46.28 -2.59
CA ALA A 165 65.31 46.65 -3.68
C ALA A 165 65.64 45.41 -4.53
#